data_AF-A0A4Q7F1W1-F1
#
_entry.id   AF-A0A4Q7F1W1-F1
#
_cell.length_a   1.000
_cell.length_b   1.000
_cell.length_c   1.000
_cell.angle_alpha   90.00
_cell.angle_beta   90.00
_cell.angle_gamma   90.00
#
_symmetry.space_group_name_H-M   'P 1'
#
loop_
_entity.id
_entity.type
_entity.pdbx_description
1 polymer ?
#
loop_
_entity_poly.entity_id
_entity_poly.type
_entity_poly.pdbx_seq_one_letter_code
_entity_poly.pdbx_strand_id
1 'polypeptide(L)'
;AWPVWRIVCPPASGAALGTQLARETGGDVIYDWGGGLIWAALPPKPDAHAPSVRQRTNAFGGHATLIRAAEDVRRDVDVFHPQAPGIAALSERVRASFDPKTILNRGRLRRGALA
;
A
#
# COMPACT_ATOMS: atom_id res chain seq x y z
N ALA A 1 1.26 -5.22 -16.00
CA ALA A 1 0.26 -4.15 -15.78
C ALA A 1 0.88 -3.04 -14.95
N TRP A 2 0.49 -1.78 -15.16
CA TRP A 2 0.94 -0.66 -14.31
C TRP A 2 0.38 -0.82 -12.88
N PRO A 3 1.25 -0.88 -11.85
CA PRO A 3 0.81 -0.83 -10.47
C PRO A 3 0.01 0.43 -10.16
N VAL A 4 -1.11 0.29 -9.47
CA VAL A 4 -1.92 1.42 -9.01
C VAL A 4 -1.99 1.40 -7.49
N TRP A 5 -1.53 2.48 -6.88
CA TRP A 5 -1.58 2.71 -5.46
C TRP A 5 -2.69 3.70 -5.11
N ARG A 6 -3.42 3.39 -4.04
CA ARG A 6 -4.30 4.33 -3.35
C ARG A 6 -3.59 4.81 -2.10
N ILE A 7 -3.24 6.09 -2.05
CA ILE A 7 -2.44 6.68 -0.98
C ILE A 7 -3.29 7.73 -0.27
N VAL A 8 -3.50 7.58 1.03
CA VAL A 8 -4.20 8.58 1.85
C VAL A 8 -3.16 9.27 2.73
N CYS A 9 -3.26 10.58 2.83
CA CYS A 9 -2.38 11.42 3.65
C CYS A 9 -3.12 12.67 4.13
N PRO A 10 -2.54 13.47 5.05
CA PRO A 10 -3.06 14.80 5.34
C PRO A 10 -3.19 15.63 4.04
N PRO A 11 -4.32 16.32 3.79
CA PRO A 11 -4.53 17.04 2.52
C PRO A 11 -3.44 18.06 2.19
N ALA A 12 -2.93 18.78 3.20
CA ALA A 12 -1.84 19.74 3.05
C ALA A 12 -0.53 19.11 2.53
N SER A 13 -0.35 17.80 2.73
CA SER A 13 0.83 17.04 2.28
C SER A 13 0.67 16.46 0.87
N GLY A 14 -0.55 16.40 0.34
CA GLY A 14 -0.88 15.64 -0.87
C GLY A 14 -0.05 16.07 -2.08
N ALA A 15 -0.03 17.36 -2.38
CA ALA A 15 0.67 17.90 -3.54
C ALA A 15 2.18 17.61 -3.50
N ALA A 16 2.81 17.75 -2.34
CA ALA A 16 4.24 17.48 -2.16
C ALA A 16 4.55 15.97 -2.36
N LEU A 17 3.77 15.10 -1.70
CA LEU A 17 3.92 13.65 -1.81
C LEU A 17 3.72 13.15 -3.25
N GLY A 18 2.63 13.56 -3.91
CA GLY A 18 2.32 13.13 -5.27
C GLY A 18 3.34 13.62 -6.30
N THR A 19 3.77 14.89 -6.20
CA THR A 19 4.80 15.46 -7.07
C THR A 19 6.13 14.72 -6.92
N GLN A 20 6.51 14.39 -5.68
CA GLN A 20 7.73 13.64 -5.42
C GLN A 20 7.67 12.22 -6.00
N LEU A 21 6.54 11.52 -5.81
CA LEU A 21 6.34 10.20 -6.39
C LEU A 21 6.40 10.23 -7.92
N ALA A 22 5.71 11.17 -8.57
CA ALA A 22 5.75 11.32 -10.02
C ALA A 22 7.17 11.57 -10.53
N ARG A 23 7.93 12.47 -9.89
CA ARG A 23 9.33 12.77 -10.27
C ARG A 23 10.27 11.57 -10.10
N GLU A 24 10.14 10.82 -9.01
CA GLU A 24 11.03 9.69 -8.70
C GLU A 24 10.75 8.45 -9.53
N THR A 25 9.49 8.26 -9.94
CA THR A 25 9.06 7.04 -10.61
C THR A 25 8.79 7.21 -12.10
N GLY A 26 8.52 8.43 -12.56
CA GLY A 26 7.98 8.69 -13.89
C GLY A 26 6.50 8.29 -14.05
N GLY A 27 5.80 8.09 -12.93
CA GLY A 27 4.39 7.70 -12.91
C GLY A 27 3.43 8.88 -12.90
N ASP A 28 2.16 8.56 -13.16
CA ASP A 28 1.05 9.52 -13.15
C ASP A 28 0.36 9.53 -11.79
N VAL A 29 -0.07 10.72 -11.36
CA VAL A 29 -0.81 10.91 -10.10
C VAL A 29 -2.07 11.72 -10.33
N ILE A 30 -3.16 11.29 -9.71
CA ILE A 30 -4.43 12.03 -9.62
C ILE A 30 -4.71 12.32 -8.15
N TYR A 31 -5.11 13.55 -7.86
CA TYR A 31 -5.46 14.01 -6.52
C TYR A 31 -6.98 14.02 -6.35
N ASP A 32 -7.44 13.61 -5.18
CA ASP A 32 -8.83 13.60 -4.76
C ASP A 32 -8.91 14.08 -3.29
N TRP A 33 -10.12 14.34 -2.78
CA TRP A 33 -10.39 14.81 -1.41
C TRP A 33 -9.54 16.03 -1.02
N GLY A 34 -9.37 16.98 -1.94
CA GLY A 34 -8.54 18.17 -1.71
C GLY A 34 -7.05 17.87 -1.49
N GLY A 35 -6.56 16.74 -2.01
CA GLY A 35 -5.18 16.25 -1.80
C GLY A 35 -5.05 15.23 -0.67
N GLY A 36 -6.14 14.90 0.04
CA GLY A 36 -6.14 13.85 1.06
C GLY A 36 -6.06 12.43 0.51
N LEU A 37 -6.33 12.26 -0.78
CA LEU A 37 -6.24 10.99 -1.50
C LEU A 37 -5.44 11.18 -2.79
N ILE A 38 -4.50 10.28 -3.04
CA ILE A 38 -3.71 10.22 -4.28
C ILE A 38 -3.92 8.84 -4.91
N TRP A 39 -4.27 8.83 -6.18
CA TRP A 39 -4.21 7.66 -7.04
C TRP A 39 -2.92 7.74 -7.87
N ALA A 40 -1.99 6.83 -7.64
CA ALA A 40 -0.70 6.82 -8.33
C ALA A 40 -0.58 5.59 -9.22
N ALA A 41 -0.46 5.79 -10.53
CA ALA A 41 -0.15 4.77 -11.51
C ALA A 41 1.36 4.83 -11.82
N LEU A 42 2.09 3.80 -11.41
CA LEU A 42 3.56 3.80 -11.50
C LEU A 42 4.04 2.89 -12.63
N PRO A 43 5.18 3.17 -13.28
CA PRO A 43 5.76 2.26 -14.25
C PRO A 43 5.98 0.86 -13.65
N PRO A 44 5.83 -0.22 -14.43
CA PRO A 44 6.02 -1.56 -13.91
C PRO A 44 7.44 -1.79 -13.35
N LYS A 45 7.50 -2.30 -12.12
CA LYS A 45 8.70 -2.87 -11.49
C LYS A 45 8.33 -4.14 -10.72
N PRO A 46 9.27 -5.09 -10.51
CA PRO A 46 9.01 -6.33 -9.78
C PRO A 46 8.43 -6.11 -8.38
N ASP A 47 8.78 -5.00 -7.73
CA ASP A 47 8.36 -4.65 -6.37
C ASP A 47 7.18 -3.65 -6.35
N ALA A 48 6.59 -3.32 -7.50
CA ALA A 48 5.59 -2.25 -7.65
C ALA A 48 6.00 -0.90 -7.04
N HIS A 49 7.30 -0.61 -6.89
CA HIS A 49 7.80 0.55 -6.15
C HIS A 49 7.39 0.59 -4.67
N ALA A 50 7.02 -0.56 -4.08
CA ALA A 50 6.49 -0.60 -2.72
C ALA A 50 7.43 0.03 -1.66
N PRO A 51 8.76 -0.19 -1.68
CA PRO A 51 9.66 0.44 -0.71
C PRO A 51 9.62 1.98 -0.80
N SER A 52 9.75 2.54 -2.01
CA SER A 52 9.75 4.00 -2.19
C SER A 52 8.40 4.62 -1.89
N VAL A 53 7.30 4.01 -2.35
CA VAL A 53 5.94 4.47 -2.03
C VAL A 53 5.72 4.52 -0.53
N ARG A 54 6.03 3.42 0.19
CA ARG A 54 5.81 3.33 1.64
C ARG A 54 6.72 4.28 2.42
N GLN A 55 7.98 4.43 2.01
CA GLN A 55 8.90 5.38 2.63
C GLN A 55 8.39 6.81 2.51
N ARG A 56 7.97 7.24 1.32
CA ARG A 56 7.42 8.58 1.08
C ARG A 56 6.13 8.78 1.85
N THR A 57 5.20 7.84 1.74
CA THR A 57 3.92 7.90 2.45
C THR A 57 4.10 7.98 3.98
N ASN A 58 5.06 7.25 4.56
CA ASN A 58 5.41 7.36 5.98
C ASN A 58 5.92 8.76 6.36
N ALA A 59 6.77 9.36 5.54
CA ALA A 59 7.33 10.69 5.80
C ALA A 59 6.24 11.79 5.89
N PHE A 60 5.08 11.58 5.25
CA PHE A 60 3.95 12.49 5.30
C PHE A 60 2.81 12.01 6.21
N GLY A 61 3.01 10.95 6.99
CA GLY A 61 2.01 10.44 7.94
C GLY A 61 0.78 9.79 7.29
N GLY A 62 0.96 9.18 6.11
CA GLY A 62 -0.11 8.53 5.35
C GLY A 62 -0.07 7.00 5.36
N HIS A 63 -0.90 6.39 4.53
CA HIS A 63 -0.86 4.95 4.23
C HIS A 63 -1.13 4.65 2.75
N ALA A 64 -0.45 3.64 2.22
CA ALA A 64 -0.56 3.23 0.82
C ALA A 64 -1.13 1.82 0.67
N THR A 65 -2.12 1.66 -0.21
CA THR A 65 -2.72 0.37 -0.56
C THR A 65 -2.48 0.05 -2.03
N LEU A 66 -1.92 -1.11 -2.34
CA LEU A 66 -1.76 -1.59 -3.72
C LEU A 66 -3.09 -2.12 -4.24
N ILE A 67 -3.75 -1.37 -5.11
CA ILE A 67 -5.08 -1.71 -5.64
C ILE A 67 -4.97 -2.66 -6.83
N ARG A 68 -3.98 -2.42 -7.70
CA ARG A 68 -3.75 -3.18 -8.93
C ARG A 68 -2.27 -3.37 -9.16
N ALA A 69 -1.86 -4.55 -9.61
CA ALA A 69 -0.56 -4.86 -10.20
C ALA A 69 -0.70 -6.19 -10.96
N ALA A 70 0.36 -6.61 -11.65
CA ALA A 70 0.42 -7.96 -12.21
C ALA A 70 0.32 -9.02 -11.10
N GLU A 71 -0.19 -10.21 -11.42
CA GLU A 71 -0.49 -11.24 -10.41
C GLU A 71 0.76 -11.71 -9.67
N ASP A 72 1.86 -11.91 -10.39
CA ASP A 72 3.17 -12.23 -9.85
C ASP A 72 3.64 -11.19 -8.84
N VAL A 73 3.57 -9.91 -9.19
CA VAL A 73 3.91 -8.80 -8.28
C VAL A 73 2.99 -8.79 -7.05
N ARG A 74 1.68 -9.07 -7.22
CA ARG A 74 0.73 -9.12 -6.10
C ARG A 74 0.95 -10.29 -5.15
N ARG A 75 1.60 -11.37 -5.58
CA ARG A 75 1.99 -12.46 -4.67
C ARG A 75 3.15 -12.03 -3.77
N ASP A 76 4.03 -11.17 -4.27
CA ASP A 76 5.30 -10.82 -3.62
C ASP A 76 5.28 -9.45 -2.93
N VAL A 77 4.24 -8.64 -3.13
CA VAL A 77 4.08 -7.31 -2.55
C VAL A 77 2.83 -7.24 -1.69
N ASP A 78 2.99 -6.80 -0.43
CA ASP A 78 1.85 -6.63 0.47
C ASP A 78 0.86 -5.60 -0.09
N VAL A 79 -0.44 -5.92 0.05
CA VAL A 79 -1.53 -5.04 -0.38
C VAL A 79 -1.63 -3.81 0.51
N PHE A 80 -1.59 -3.99 1.83
CA PHE A 80 -1.77 -2.90 2.80
C PHE A 80 -0.45 -2.31 3.26
N HIS A 81 -0.48 -1.04 3.64
CA HIS A 81 0.60 -0.37 4.35
C HIS A 81 0.97 -1.13 5.63
N PRO A 82 2.26 -1.20 6.03
CA PRO A 82 2.64 -1.93 7.23
C PRO A 82 2.02 -1.25 8.45
N GLN A 83 1.47 -2.05 9.36
CA GLN A 83 0.89 -1.53 10.59
C GLN A 83 1.95 -1.39 11.68
N ALA A 84 1.72 -0.48 12.62
CA ALA A 84 2.48 -0.45 13.85
C ALA A 84 2.37 -1.80 14.59
N PRO A 85 3.43 -2.26 15.29
CA PRO A 85 3.47 -3.61 15.87
C PRO A 85 2.27 -3.95 16.75
N GLY A 86 1.81 -3.03 17.59
CA GLY A 86 0.65 -3.25 18.46
C GLY A 86 -0.66 -3.45 17.68
N ILE A 87 -0.86 -2.70 16.61
CA ILE A 87 -2.04 -2.82 15.73
C ILE A 87 -1.98 -4.12 14.92
N ALA A 88 -0.79 -4.51 14.45
CA ALA A 88 -0.58 -5.77 13.77
C ALA A 88 -0.92 -6.96 14.70
N ALA A 89 -0.40 -6.95 15.93
CA ALA A 89 -0.67 -7.99 16.92
C ALA A 89 -2.16 -8.08 17.29
N LEU A 90 -2.84 -6.94 17.46
CA LEU A 90 -4.29 -6.91 17.69
C LEU A 90 -5.05 -7.46 16.48
N SER A 91 -4.69 -7.05 15.27
CA SER A 91 -5.34 -7.52 14.03
C SER A 91 -5.21 -9.03 13.85
N GLU A 92 -4.05 -9.61 14.19
CA GLU A 92 -3.86 -11.06 14.14
C GLU A 92 -4.72 -11.81 15.16
N ARG A 93 -4.87 -11.29 16.39
CA ARG A 93 -5.79 -11.90 17.38
C ARG A 93 -7.24 -11.86 16.88
N VAL A 94 -7.67 -10.74 16.32
CA VAL A 94 -9.00 -10.62 15.72
C VAL A 94 -9.15 -11.63 14.57
N ARG A 95 -8.19 -11.69 13.66
CA ARG A 95 -8.19 -12.66 12.54
C ARG A 95 -8.29 -14.10 13.05
N ALA A 96 -7.52 -14.48 14.07
CA ALA A 96 -7.52 -15.82 14.63
C ALA A 96 -8.88 -16.19 15.27
N SER A 97 -9.58 -15.24 15.90
CA SER A 97 -10.91 -15.48 16.47
C SER A 97 -11.98 -15.73 15.40
N PHE A 98 -11.90 -15.07 14.24
CA PHE A 98 -12.88 -15.21 13.16
C PHE A 98 -12.53 -16.29 12.12
N ASP A 99 -11.25 -16.56 11.91
CA ASP A 99 -10.74 -17.53 10.93
C ASP A 99 -9.61 -18.39 11.51
N PRO A 100 -9.91 -19.23 12.52
CA PRO A 100 -8.90 -20.06 13.20
C PRO A 100 -8.23 -21.07 12.25
N LYS A 101 -8.88 -21.44 11.14
CA LYS A 101 -8.34 -22.37 10.13
C LYS A 101 -7.64 -21.67 8.97
N THR A 102 -7.58 -20.33 8.97
CA THR A 102 -6.97 -19.52 7.90
C THR A 102 -7.49 -19.91 6.50
N ILE A 103 -8.81 -20.03 6.35
CA ILE A 103 -9.47 -20.39 5.07
C ILE A 103 -9.92 -19.16 4.28
N LEU A 104 -10.13 -18.01 4.94
CA LEU A 104 -10.61 -16.80 4.31
C LEU A 104 -9.44 -16.01 3.70
N ASN A 105 -9.55 -15.68 2.42
CA ASN A 105 -8.61 -14.79 1.72
C ASN A 105 -7.12 -15.15 1.89
N ARG A 106 -6.81 -16.45 1.98
CA ARG A 106 -5.43 -16.96 2.10
C ARG A 106 -4.55 -16.37 1.00
N GLY A 107 -3.45 -15.73 1.40
CA GLY A 107 -2.49 -15.10 0.48
C GLY A 107 -2.97 -13.85 -0.25
N ARG A 108 -4.20 -13.35 0.00
CA ARG A 108 -4.77 -12.20 -0.74
C ARG A 108 -4.62 -10.85 -0.03
N LEU A 109 -4.75 -10.84 1.30
CA LEU A 109 -4.85 -9.60 2.10
C LEU A 109 -3.55 -9.27 2.83
N ARG A 110 -2.95 -10.28 3.47
CA ARG A 110 -1.63 -10.21 4.08
C ARG A 110 -0.89 -11.47 3.70
N ARG A 111 0.43 -11.35 3.56
CA ARG A 111 1.28 -12.53 3.55
C ARG A 111 1.22 -13.15 4.94
N GLY A 112 1.06 -14.47 4.99
CA GLY A 112 1.19 -15.19 6.27
C GLY A 112 2.59 -14.95 6.81
N ALA A 113 2.73 -14.91 8.14
CA ALA A 113 4.06 -15.03 8.72
C ALA A 113 4.68 -16.33 8.18
N LEU A 114 5.85 -16.21 7.55
CA LEU A 114 6.68 -17.40 7.33
C LEU A 114 6.87 -18.04 8.70
N ALA A 115 6.48 -19.30 8.82
CA ALA A 115 6.81 -20.12 9.97
C ALA A 115 8.34 -20.25 10.08
#